data_AF-A0A7C5G7N0-F1
#
_entry.id   AF-A0A7C5G7N0-F1
#
_cell.length_a   1.000
_cell.length_b   1.000
_cell.length_c   1.000
_cell.angle_alpha   90.00
_cell.angle_beta   90.00
_cell.angle_gamma   90.00
#
_symmetry.space_group_name_H-M   'P 1'
#
loop_
_entity.id
_entity.type
_entity.pdbx_description
1 polymer ?
#
loop_
_entity_poly.entity_id
_entity_poly.type
_entity_poly.pdbx_seq_one_letter_code
_entity_poly.pdbx_strand_id
1 'polypeptide(L)'
;MPEQDQAHAKAGVRTGLNPLALGTVVYTLDGALPVEYLNDGDRVITRSGARVVRAIEGDAALGFALRFDRPQIVYTENAQVVMA
;
A
#
# COMPACT_ATOMS: atom_id res chain seq x y z
N MET A 1 -29.63 -9.61 -26.04
CA MET A 1 -28.68 -9.93 -24.97
C MET A 1 -28.12 -8.62 -24.44
N PRO A 2 -28.57 -8.11 -23.27
CA PRO A 2 -27.93 -6.98 -22.59
C PRO A 2 -26.83 -7.45 -21.62
N GLU A 3 -26.03 -6.50 -21.13
CA GLU A 3 -24.95 -6.62 -20.11
C GLU A 3 -23.71 -7.41 -20.55
N GLN A 4 -22.49 -6.89 -20.42
CA GLN A 4 -21.97 -6.38 -19.14
C GLN A 4 -21.22 -5.05 -19.26
N ASP A 5 -21.64 -4.18 -18.35
CA ASP A 5 -21.08 -2.94 -17.87
C ASP A 5 -19.54 -2.98 -17.76
N GLN A 6 -18.86 -2.34 -18.72
CA GLN A 6 -17.48 -1.91 -18.53
C GLN A 6 -17.49 -0.75 -17.55
N ALA A 7 -17.59 -1.07 -16.27
CA ALA A 7 -17.18 -0.17 -15.20
C ALA A 7 -15.65 -0.02 -15.31
N HIS A 8 -15.21 0.87 -16.21
CA HIS A 8 -13.90 1.51 -16.13
C HIS A 8 -13.83 2.19 -14.77
N ALA A 9 -13.36 1.46 -13.76
CA ALA A 9 -12.95 2.04 -12.50
C ALA A 9 -11.94 3.13 -12.84
N LYS A 10 -12.37 4.40 -12.74
CA LYS A 10 -11.47 5.53 -12.83
C LYS A 10 -10.42 5.34 -11.75
N ALA A 11 -9.24 4.86 -12.14
CA ALA A 11 -8.02 4.98 -11.38
C ALA A 11 -7.73 6.49 -11.26
N GLY A 12 -8.42 7.13 -10.32
CA GLY A 12 -8.06 8.46 -9.88
C GLY A 12 -6.68 8.32 -9.26
N VAL A 13 -5.64 8.59 -10.06
CA VAL A 13 -4.29 8.78 -9.56
C VAL A 13 -4.38 9.92 -8.56
N ARG A 14 -4.47 9.57 -7.28
CA ARG A 14 -4.34 10.52 -6.17
C ARG A 14 -2.90 10.96 -6.19
N THR A 15 -2.64 12.09 -6.85
CA THR A 15 -1.35 12.78 -6.89
C THR A 15 -0.88 13.00 -5.45
N GLY A 16 -0.02 12.13 -4.94
CA GLY A 16 0.45 12.15 -3.55
C GLY A 16 0.67 10.78 -2.90
N LEU A 17 0.15 9.69 -3.49
CA LEU A 17 0.46 8.34 -3.03
C LEU A 17 1.74 7.84 -3.71
N ASN A 18 2.63 7.22 -2.94
CA ASN A 18 3.84 6.56 -3.45
C ASN A 18 3.56 5.05 -3.52
N PRO A 19 2.94 4.53 -4.59
CA PRO A 19 2.59 3.12 -4.67
C PRO A 19 3.85 2.25 -4.71
N LEU A 20 3.79 1.13 -3.99
CA LEU A 20 4.77 0.07 -4.01
C LEU A 20 4.40 -0.93 -5.12
N ALA A 21 5.38 -1.38 -5.88
CA ALA A 21 5.15 -2.40 -6.90
C ALA A 21 4.72 -3.73 -6.24
N LEU A 22 3.95 -4.54 -6.96
CA LEU A 22 3.65 -5.91 -6.54
C LEU A 22 4.94 -6.69 -6.24
N GLY A 23 4.94 -7.47 -5.17
CA GLY A 23 6.11 -8.19 -4.69
C GLY A 23 7.06 -7.36 -3.83
N THR A 24 6.82 -6.04 -3.68
CA THR A 24 7.66 -5.20 -2.80
C THR A 24 7.54 -5.70 -1.36
N VAL A 25 8.66 -6.12 -0.79
CA VAL A 25 8.71 -6.61 0.58
C VAL A 25 8.65 -5.44 1.56
N VAL A 26 7.67 -5.49 2.46
CA VAL A 26 7.43 -4.56 3.55
C VAL A 26 7.68 -5.28 4.88
N TYR A 27 8.39 -4.62 5.80
CA TYR A 27 8.61 -5.18 7.13
C TYR A 27 7.41 -4.94 8.03
N THR A 28 6.91 -6.00 8.65
CA THR A 28 5.75 -5.98 9.58
C THR A 28 6.11 -6.66 10.89
N LEU A 29 5.18 -6.67 11.85
CA LEU A 29 5.35 -7.45 13.09
C LEU A 29 5.23 -8.96 12.88
N ASP A 30 4.65 -9.41 11.78
CA ASP A 30 4.49 -10.83 11.43
C ASP A 30 5.63 -11.33 10.50
N GLY A 31 6.56 -10.44 10.15
CA GLY A 31 7.72 -10.73 9.31
C GLY A 31 7.81 -9.83 8.08
N ALA A 32 8.65 -10.23 7.14
CA ALA A 32 8.82 -9.56 5.86
C ALA A 32 7.79 -10.11 4.87
N LEU A 33 6.80 -9.29 4.51
CA LEU A 33 5.67 -9.70 3.66
C LEU A 33 5.64 -8.87 2.37
N PRO A 34 5.32 -9.48 1.22
CA PRO A 34 4.95 -8.73 0.03
C PRO A 34 3.77 -7.79 0.30
N VAL A 35 3.79 -6.60 -0.31
CA VAL A 35 2.80 -5.55 -0.07
C VAL A 35 1.36 -6.01 -0.39
N GLU A 36 1.18 -6.89 -1.36
CA GLU A 36 -0.11 -7.46 -1.76
C GLU A 36 -0.75 -8.40 -0.71
N TYR A 37 0.01 -8.80 0.31
CA TYR A 37 -0.51 -9.61 1.42
C TYR A 37 -0.89 -8.78 2.64
N LEU A 38 -0.60 -7.48 2.63
CA LEU A 38 -1.03 -6.59 3.70
C LEU A 38 -2.53 -6.33 3.61
N ASN A 39 -3.15 -6.14 4.76
CA ASN A 39 -4.53 -5.76 4.93
C ASN A 39 -4.66 -4.53 5.82
N ASP A 40 -5.82 -3.88 5.73
CA ASP A 40 -6.18 -2.81 6.65
C ASP A 40 -6.13 -3.32 8.11
N GLY A 41 -5.45 -2.57 8.98
CA GLY A 41 -5.24 -2.97 10.37
C GLY A 41 -3.88 -3.59 10.66
N ASP A 42 -3.15 -4.04 9.62
CA ASP A 42 -1.82 -4.61 9.80
C ASP A 42 -0.80 -3.58 10.29
N ARG A 43 0.24 -4.07 10.98
CA ARG A 43 1.27 -3.22 11.59
C ARG A 43 2.57 -3.28 10.80
N VAL A 44 2.87 -2.20 10.10
CA VAL A 44 4.09 -2.01 9.32
C VAL A 44 5.16 -1.31 10.16
N ILE A 45 6.40 -1.79 10.04
CA ILE A 45 7.58 -1.17 10.66
C ILE A 45 7.95 0.10 9.89
N THR A 46 7.90 1.22 10.59
CA THR A 46 8.27 2.54 10.07
C THR A 46 9.42 3.14 10.88
N ARG A 47 10.00 4.25 10.42
CA ARG A 47 10.99 5.01 11.22
C ARG A 47 10.45 5.46 12.59
N SER A 48 9.14 5.63 12.73
CA SER A 48 8.49 6.01 14.00
C SER A 48 8.14 4.79 14.89
N GLY A 49 8.57 3.59 14.51
CA GLY A 49 8.15 2.30 15.09
C GLY A 49 6.99 1.66 14.31
N ALA A 50 6.41 0.58 14.84
CA ALA A 50 5.30 -0.10 14.19
C ALA A 50 4.04 0.79 14.13
N ARG A 51 3.41 0.90 12.96
CA ARG A 51 2.20 1.70 12.72
C ARG A 51 1.14 0.91 11.99
N VAL A 52 -0.11 1.16 12.38
CA VAL A 52 -1.29 0.50 11.80
C VAL A 52 -1.59 1.11 10.44
N VAL A 53 -1.65 0.27 9.42
CA VAL A 53 -2.12 0.64 8.08
C VAL A 53 -3.63 0.92 8.16
N ARG A 54 -4.03 2.10 7.71
CA ARG A 54 -5.41 2.59 7.81
C ARG A 54 -6.24 2.35 6.56
N ALA A 55 -5.57 2.21 5.43
CA ALA A 55 -6.15 1.82 4.16
C ALA A 55 -5.02 1.33 3.25
N ILE A 56 -5.34 0.37 2.39
CA ILE A 56 -4.51 -0.02 1.26
C ILE A 56 -5.26 0.34 -0.02
N GLU A 57 -4.61 1.12 -0.87
CA GLU A 57 -5.18 1.58 -2.13
C GLU A 57 -4.37 1.03 -3.31
N GLY A 58 -5.05 0.77 -4.42
CA GLY A 58 -4.43 0.27 -5.64
C GLY A 58 -4.61 -1.24 -5.83
N ASP A 59 -4.04 -1.74 -6.90
CA ASP A 59 -4.17 -3.14 -7.34
C ASP A 59 -2.87 -3.63 -7.98
N ALA A 60 -2.85 -4.90 -8.38
CA ALA A 60 -1.68 -5.51 -9.02
C ALA A 60 -1.21 -4.80 -10.31
N ALA A 61 -2.08 -4.05 -11.00
CA ALA A 61 -1.72 -3.34 -12.23
C ALA A 61 -1.09 -1.96 -11.95
N LEU A 62 -1.45 -1.33 -10.83
CA LEU A 62 -1.03 0.05 -10.50
C LEU A 62 -0.05 0.13 -9.30
N GLY A 63 0.11 -0.95 -8.55
CA GLY A 63 0.83 -0.98 -7.29
C GLY A 63 -0.05 -0.63 -6.08
N PHE A 64 0.52 -0.77 -4.89
CA PHE A 64 -0.18 -0.69 -3.62
C PHE A 64 0.33 0.50 -2.81
N ALA A 65 -0.54 1.43 -2.47
CA ALA A 65 -0.25 2.56 -1.60
C ALA A 65 -0.76 2.29 -0.18
N LEU A 66 0.11 2.47 0.81
CA LEU A 66 -0.22 2.33 2.22
C LEU A 66 -0.59 3.69 2.79
N ARG A 67 -1.75 3.78 3.44
CA ARG A 67 -2.21 4.99 4.11
C ARG A 67 -2.05 4.90 5.61
N PHE A 68 -1.56 5.96 6.23
CA PHE A 68 -1.42 6.07 7.67
C PHE A 68 -2.28 7.22 8.23
N ASP A 69 -2.23 7.41 9.55
CA ASP A 69 -2.88 8.53 10.25
C ASP A 69 -2.10 9.84 10.14
N ARG A 70 -0.79 9.73 9.88
CA ARG A 70 0.16 10.80 9.65
C ARG A 70 1.25 10.27 8.72
N PRO A 71 1.96 11.14 7.98
CA PRO A 71 3.03 10.70 7.10
C PRO A 71 4.06 9.84 7.84
N GLN A 72 4.37 8.67 7.28
CA GLN A 72 5.35 7.72 7.80
C GLN A 72 6.45 7.43 6.77
N ILE A 73 7.64 7.09 7.26
CA ILE A 73 8.70 6.52 6.42
C ILE A 73 8.67 5.01 6.62
N VAL A 74 8.25 4.28 5.59
CA VAL A 74 8.18 2.82 5.58
C VAL A 74 9.51 2.26 5.08
N TYR A 75 10.04 1.27 5.79
CA TYR A 75 11.21 0.51 5.33
C TYR A 75 10.75 -0.64 4.44
N THR A 76 11.29 -0.71 3.23
CA THR A 76 11.19 -1.85 2.33
C THR A 76 12.55 -2.55 2.22
N GLU A 77 12.61 -3.69 1.53
CA GLU A 77 13.86 -4.45 1.35
C GLU A 77 15.02 -3.61 0.81
N ASN A 78 14.74 -2.66 -0.08
CA ASN A 78 15.77 -1.89 -0.80
C ASN A 78 15.59 -0.36 -0.72
N ALA A 79 14.56 0.15 -0.03
CA ALA A 79 14.27 1.58 0.00
C ALA A 79 13.60 2.06 1.30
N GLN A 80 13.58 3.37 1.46
CA GLN A 80 12.74 4.07 2.41
C GLN A 80 11.74 4.91 1.62
N VAL A 81 10.44 4.67 1.85
CA VAL A 81 9.38 5.35 1.11
C VAL A 81 8.54 6.17 2.07
N VAL A 82 8.35 7.44 1.75
CA VAL A 82 7.43 8.31 2.49
C VAL A 82 6.00 7.96 2.05
N MET A 83 5.15 7.63 3.02
CA MET A 83 3.74 7.32 2.85
C MET A 83 2.90 8.36 3.59
N ALA A 84 1.71 8.67 3.09
CA ALA A 84 0.80 9.67 3.65
C ALA A 84 -0.20 9.06 4.65
#